data_AF-A0AAV2BPG6-F1
#
_entry.id   AF-A0AAV2BPG6-F1
#
_cell.length_a   1.000
_cell.length_b   1.000
_cell.length_c   1.000
_cell.angle_alpha   90.00
_cell.angle_beta   90.00
_cell.angle_gamma   90.00
#
_symmetry.space_group_name_H-M   'P 1'
#
loop_
_entity.id
_entity.type
_entity.pdbx_description
1 polymer ?
#
loop_
_entity_poly.entity_id
_entity_poly.type
_entity_poly.pdbx_seq_one_letter_code
_entity_poly.pdbx_strand_id
1 'polypeptide(L)'
;MQVWDLVAPLAAELRLQEPRLYMAESGAPVDSSAPATLLDGEPLLLQEGQLPWDTRSGTDVRLRIVEELLSSEKDYCHTLKTVADLYEKPLRKLLSMEKEDYKSLFDWVEPICSLSKMVIIK
;
A
#
# COMPACT_ATOMS: atom_id res chain seq x y z
N MET A 1 -19.71 -8.74 7.89
CA MET A 1 -19.70 -7.81 6.75
C MET A 1 -18.29 -7.32 6.59
N GLN A 2 -17.62 -7.77 5.52
CA GLN A 2 -16.25 -7.38 5.22
C GLN A 2 -16.24 -6.04 4.48
N VAL A 3 -15.09 -5.38 4.46
CA VAL A 3 -14.92 -4.12 3.71
C VAL A 3 -15.25 -4.34 2.24
N TRP A 4 -14.81 -5.46 1.67
CA TRP A 4 -15.09 -5.79 0.27
C TRP A 4 -16.59 -5.90 -0.05
N ASP A 5 -17.40 -6.47 0.84
CA ASP A 5 -18.85 -6.62 0.62
C ASP A 5 -19.55 -5.28 0.37
N LEU A 6 -19.02 -4.20 0.96
CA LEU A 6 -19.53 -2.84 0.81
C LEU A 6 -19.02 -2.15 -0.46
N VAL A 7 -17.77 -2.43 -0.85
CA VAL A 7 -17.10 -1.72 -1.95
C VAL A 7 -17.25 -2.44 -3.29
N ALA A 8 -17.51 -3.74 -3.29
CA ALA A 8 -17.75 -4.55 -4.50
C ALA A 8 -18.76 -3.94 -5.50
N PRO A 9 -19.94 -3.42 -5.09
CA PRO A 9 -20.87 -2.80 -6.04
C PRO A 9 -20.28 -1.53 -6.69
N LEU A 10 -19.54 -0.72 -5.92
CA LEU A 10 -18.90 0.50 -6.43
C LEU A 10 -17.75 0.16 -7.38
N ALA A 11 -16.95 -0.85 -7.07
CA ALA A 11 -15.88 -1.34 -7.95
C ALA A 11 -16.45 -1.86 -9.28
N ALA A 12 -17.59 -2.55 -9.24
CA ALA A 12 -18.28 -3.02 -10.44
C ALA A 12 -18.85 -1.86 -11.29
N GLU A 13 -19.42 -0.83 -10.65
CA GLU A 13 -19.93 0.37 -11.32
C GLU A 13 -18.80 1.12 -12.05
N LEU A 14 -17.65 1.26 -11.38
CA LEU A 14 -16.45 1.90 -11.93
C LEU A 14 -15.67 1.02 -12.91
N ARG A 15 -16.06 -0.26 -13.08
CA ARG A 15 -15.40 -1.25 -13.96
C ARG A 15 -13.92 -1.47 -13.66
N LEU A 16 -13.55 -1.43 -12.38
CA LEU A 16 -12.18 -1.67 -11.94
C LEU A 16 -11.82 -3.16 -12.15
N GLN A 17 -10.69 -3.43 -12.80
CA GLN A 17 -10.09 -4.74 -13.02
C GLN A 17 -9.38 -5.25 -11.77
N GLU A 18 -8.55 -4.40 -11.14
CA GLU A 18 -7.78 -4.73 -9.94
C GLU A 18 -7.98 -3.68 -8.84
N PRO A 19 -9.13 -3.67 -8.17
CA PRO A 19 -9.45 -2.68 -7.16
C PRO A 19 -8.55 -2.80 -5.92
N ARG A 20 -7.93 -1.69 -5.52
CA ARG A 20 -7.13 -1.56 -4.30
C ARG A 20 -7.74 -0.50 -3.39
N LEU A 21 -7.68 -0.76 -2.09
CA LEU A 21 -8.23 0.12 -1.06
C LEU A 21 -7.11 0.78 -0.29
N TYR A 22 -7.25 2.09 -0.08
CA TYR A 22 -6.33 2.89 0.71
C TYR A 22 -7.10 3.76 1.70
N MET A 23 -6.52 4.04 2.86
CA MET A 23 -7.04 5.08 3.75
C MET A 23 -6.83 6.45 3.11
N ALA A 24 -7.84 7.32 3.12
CA ALA A 24 -7.74 8.61 2.42
C ALA A 24 -6.72 9.57 3.06
N GLU A 25 -6.59 9.54 4.39
CA GLU A 25 -5.69 10.46 5.10
C GLU A 25 -4.23 10.00 5.07
N SER A 26 -3.98 8.72 5.32
CA SER A 26 -2.63 8.17 5.46
C SER A 26 -2.09 7.54 4.18
N GLY A 27 -2.97 7.23 3.21
CA GLY A 27 -2.60 6.50 2.00
C GLY A 27 -2.19 5.06 2.26
N ALA A 28 -2.48 4.50 3.45
CA ALA A 28 -2.10 3.14 3.79
C ALA A 28 -3.02 2.11 3.13
N PRO A 29 -2.47 0.99 2.64
CA PRO A 29 -3.27 -0.07 2.04
C PRO A 29 -4.19 -0.71 3.08
N VAL A 30 -5.42 -0.99 2.67
CA VAL A 30 -6.45 -1.62 3.51
C VAL A 30 -6.71 -3.03 3.00
N ASP A 31 -6.70 -3.98 3.93
CA ASP A 31 -7.10 -5.36 3.64
C ASP A 31 -8.61 -5.43 3.38
N SER A 32 -8.97 -5.87 2.17
CA SER A 32 -10.36 -6.01 1.73
C SER A 32 -11.13 -7.10 2.49
N SER A 33 -10.42 -8.07 3.07
CA SER A 33 -10.99 -9.15 3.87
C SER A 33 -11.26 -8.75 5.33
N ALA A 34 -10.77 -7.59 5.75
CA ALA A 34 -10.96 -7.07 7.10
C ALA A 34 -12.45 -6.79 7.39
N PRO A 35 -12.87 -6.89 8.66
CA PRO A 35 -14.24 -6.53 9.05
C PRO A 35 -14.46 -5.02 8.92
N ALA A 36 -15.57 -4.64 8.28
CA ALA A 36 -15.89 -3.22 8.02
C ALA A 36 -16.07 -2.39 9.29
N THR A 37 -16.38 -3.02 10.42
CA THR A 37 -16.55 -2.36 11.72
C THR A 37 -15.29 -1.68 12.26
N LEU A 38 -14.11 -2.09 11.79
CA LEU A 38 -12.84 -1.48 12.21
C LEU A 38 -12.55 -0.15 11.51
N LEU A 39 -13.25 0.14 10.42
CA LEU A 39 -13.06 1.32 9.58
C LEU A 39 -14.30 2.22 9.60
N ASP A 40 -15.13 2.11 10.63
CA ASP A 40 -16.36 2.90 10.74
C ASP A 40 -16.02 4.39 10.92
N GLY A 41 -16.58 5.23 10.06
CA GLY A 41 -16.31 6.67 10.02
C GLY A 41 -15.01 7.10 9.32
N GLU A 42 -14.18 6.17 8.84
CA GLU A 42 -12.92 6.48 8.16
C GLU A 42 -13.10 6.57 6.64
N PRO A 43 -12.65 7.67 5.98
CA PRO A 43 -12.74 7.79 4.53
C PRO A 43 -11.75 6.86 3.83
N LEU A 44 -12.26 6.06 2.88
CA LEU A 44 -11.47 5.15 2.05
C LEU A 44 -11.39 5.63 0.60
N LEU A 45 -10.23 5.45 0.00
CA LEU A 45 -9.98 5.64 -1.42
C LEU A 45 -10.00 4.27 -2.11
N LEU A 46 -10.91 4.13 -3.06
CA LEU A 46 -10.90 3.03 -4.00
C LEU A 46 -10.15 3.47 -5.26
N GLN A 47 -9.05 2.78 -5.55
CA GLN A 47 -8.23 3.05 -6.73
C GLN A 47 -8.08 1.78 -7.57
N GLU A 48 -7.88 1.97 -8.87
CA GLU A 48 -7.39 0.90 -9.72
C GLU A 48 -5.93 0.61 -9.33
N GLY A 49 -5.60 -0.67 -9.15
CA GLY A 49 -4.22 -1.12 -9.20
C GLY A 49 -3.57 -0.64 -10.50
N GLN A 50 -2.27 -0.36 -10.47
CA GLN A 50 -1.55 0.06 -11.66
C GLN A 50 -1.70 -1.02 -12.73
N LEU A 51 -2.59 -0.79 -13.71
CA LEU A 51 -2.83 -1.70 -14.82
C LEU A 51 -1.50 -1.88 -15.58
N PRO A 52 -1.12 -3.12 -15.95
CA PRO A 52 -0.20 -3.30 -17.05
C PRO A 52 -0.87 -2.68 -18.28
N TRP A 53 -0.20 -1.66 -18.82
CA TRP A 53 -0.62 -0.74 -19.86
C TRP A 53 -1.33 -1.41 -21.04
N ASP A 54 -2.08 -0.60 -21.78
CA ASP A 54 -2.85 -0.96 -22.96
C ASP A 54 -2.06 -1.91 -23.88
N THR A 55 -2.49 -3.18 -23.96
CA THR A 55 -1.94 -4.25 -24.82
C THR A 55 -1.99 -3.96 -26.33
N ARG A 56 -2.34 -2.73 -26.73
CA ARG A 56 -2.61 -2.32 -28.11
C ARG A 56 -1.37 -1.88 -28.89
N SER A 57 -0.27 -1.54 -28.23
CA SER A 57 1.03 -1.43 -28.91
C SER A 57 1.81 -2.73 -28.73
N GLY A 58 2.49 -3.20 -29.76
CA GLY A 58 3.43 -4.32 -29.68
C GLY A 58 4.67 -3.96 -28.84
N THR A 59 4.46 -3.71 -27.55
CA THR A 59 5.48 -3.28 -26.61
C THR A 59 6.34 -4.48 -26.22
N ASP A 60 7.66 -4.28 -26.21
CA ASP A 60 8.64 -5.30 -25.84
C ASP A 60 8.27 -5.93 -24.49
N VAL A 61 8.12 -7.26 -24.47
CA VAL A 61 7.78 -8.04 -23.27
C VAL A 61 8.78 -7.77 -22.14
N ARG A 62 10.06 -7.51 -22.46
CA ARG A 62 11.08 -7.19 -21.47
C ARG A 62 10.85 -5.82 -20.85
N LEU A 63 10.51 -4.81 -21.65
CA LEU A 63 10.19 -3.48 -21.16
C LEU A 63 9.00 -3.54 -20.21
N ARG A 64 7.97 -4.31 -20.60
CA ARG A 64 6.81 -4.60 -19.76
C ARG A 64 7.21 -5.14 -18.38
N ILE A 65 8.01 -6.18 -18.33
CA ILE A 65 8.42 -6.77 -17.04
C ILE A 65 9.17 -5.76 -16.17
N VAL A 66 10.01 -4.91 -16.79
CA VAL A 66 10.78 -3.88 -16.06
C VAL A 66 9.86 -2.77 -15.52
N GLU A 67 8.88 -2.33 -16.30
CA GLU A 67 7.91 -1.33 -15.86
C GLU A 67 7.00 -1.86 -14.75
N GLU A 68 6.56 -3.12 -14.86
CA GLU A 68 5.81 -3.82 -13.82
C GLU A 68 6.62 -3.90 -12.53
N LEU A 69 7.89 -4.33 -12.62
CA LEU A 69 8.81 -4.37 -11.49
C LEU A 69 8.97 -2.98 -10.84
N LEU A 70 9.20 -1.93 -11.64
CA LEU A 70 9.36 -0.57 -11.14
C LEU A 70 8.08 -0.05 -10.46
N SER A 71 6.91 -0.37 -11.01
CA SER A 71 5.63 0.01 -10.41
C SER A 71 5.40 -0.69 -9.08
N SER A 72 5.68 -1.99 -9.01
CA SER A 72 5.56 -2.78 -7.77
C SER A 72 6.53 -2.30 -6.70
N GLU A 73 7.74 -1.87 -7.08
CA GLU A 73 8.73 -1.31 -6.15
C GLU A 73 8.27 0.05 -5.59
N LYS A 74 7.62 0.89 -6.40
CA LYS A 74 7.03 2.15 -5.94
C LYS A 74 5.91 1.91 -4.94
N ASP A 75 5.02 0.98 -5.23
CA ASP A 75 3.93 0.57 -4.32
C ASP A 75 4.49 0.01 -2.99
N TYR A 76 5.54 -0.81 -3.08
CA TYR A 76 6.22 -1.35 -1.91
C TYR A 76 6.87 -0.25 -1.07
N CYS A 77 7.61 0.67 -1.70
CA CYS A 77 8.21 1.81 -1.02
C CYS A 77 7.16 2.70 -0.33
N HIS A 78 6.04 2.94 -1.00
CA HIS A 78 4.91 3.69 -0.43
C HIS A 78 4.35 2.97 0.80
N THR A 79 4.10 1.66 0.70
CA THR A 79 3.62 0.84 1.80
C THR A 79 4.56 0.91 3.01
N LEU A 80 5.87 0.77 2.80
CA LEU A 80 6.86 0.87 3.88
C LEU A 80 6.84 2.25 4.57
N LYS A 81 6.68 3.34 3.80
CA LYS A 81 6.54 4.69 4.38
C LYS A 81 5.28 4.79 5.23
N THR A 82 4.16 4.24 4.76
CA THR A 82 2.91 4.26 5.54
C THR A 82 3.06 3.50 6.86
N VAL A 83 3.81 2.40 6.89
CA VAL A 83 4.12 1.68 8.14
C VAL A 83 4.91 2.56 9.11
N ALA A 84 5.94 3.26 8.61
CA ALA A 84 6.73 4.18 9.42
C ALA A 84 5.87 5.35 9.95
N ASP A 85 4.98 5.89 9.12
CA ASP A 85 4.18 7.07 9.44
C ASP A 85 3.02 6.78 10.40
N LEU A 86 2.33 5.65 10.22
CA LEU A 86 1.18 5.26 11.04
C LEU A 86 1.57 4.57 12.35
N TYR A 87 2.62 3.75 12.34
CA TYR A 87 2.95 2.90 13.48
C TYR A 87 4.25 3.34 14.13
N GLU A 88 5.35 3.38 13.38
CA GLU A 88 6.68 3.63 13.97
C GLU A 88 6.74 4.99 14.69
N LYS A 89 6.39 6.08 13.98
CA LYS A 89 6.49 7.44 14.52
C LYS A 89 5.56 7.68 15.72
N PRO A 90 4.28 7.26 15.70
CA PRO A 90 3.40 7.42 16.86
C PRO A 90 3.81 6.55 18.04
N LEU A 91 4.19 5.28 17.80
CA LEU A 91 4.61 4.37 18.87
C LEU A 91 5.93 4.79 19.50
N ARG A 92 6.85 5.42 18.77
CA ARG A 92 8.06 6.02 19.36
C ARG A 92 7.72 7.13 20.37
N LYS A 93 6.63 7.87 20.15
CA LYS A 93 6.20 8.98 21.02
C LYS A 93 5.43 8.48 22.25
N LEU A 94 4.76 7.33 22.13
CA LEU A 94 4.06 6.70 23.22
C LEU A 94 5.06 5.98 24.13
N LEU A 95 5.30 6.54 25.33
CA LEU A 95 6.23 6.02 26.35
C LEU A 95 5.85 4.62 26.90
N SER A 96 4.80 4.02 26.38
CA SER A 96 4.21 2.76 26.83
C SER A 96 4.86 1.51 26.23
N MET A 97 5.83 1.64 25.32
CA MET A 97 6.50 0.49 24.70
C MET A 97 7.96 0.40 25.13
N GLU A 98 8.41 -0.79 25.49
CA GLU A 98 9.80 -1.04 25.85
C GLU A 98 10.71 -0.84 24.64
N LYS A 99 11.93 -0.36 24.88
CA LYS A 99 12.89 -0.07 23.82
C LYS A 99 13.29 -1.32 23.03
N GLU A 100 13.27 -2.49 23.65
CA GLU A 100 13.60 -3.76 23.00
C GLU A 100 12.50 -4.17 22.03
N ASP A 101 11.24 -4.12 22.45
CA ASP A 101 10.07 -4.39 21.58
C ASP A 101 10.01 -3.42 20.41
N TYR A 102 10.28 -2.13 20.63
CA TYR A 102 10.36 -1.13 19.56
C TYR A 102 11.39 -1.51 18.50
N LYS A 103 12.59 -1.88 18.94
CA LYS A 103 13.67 -2.27 18.04
C LYS A 103 13.31 -3.52 17.26
N SER A 104 12.77 -4.54 17.92
CA SER A 104 12.33 -5.77 17.27
C SER A 104 11.25 -5.52 16.20
N LEU A 105 10.35 -4.56 16.43
CA LEU A 105 9.27 -4.24 15.50
C LEU A 105 9.68 -3.31 14.36
N PHE A 106 10.63 -2.39 14.56
CA PHE A 106 10.87 -1.29 13.61
C PHE A 106 12.31 -1.10 13.13
N ASP A 107 13.33 -1.76 13.70
CA ASP A 107 14.73 -1.56 13.29
C ASP A 107 14.99 -1.91 11.81
N TRP A 108 14.15 -2.76 11.21
CA TRP A 108 14.24 -3.13 9.80
C TRP A 108 13.61 -2.12 8.85
N VAL A 109 12.72 -1.22 9.31
CA VAL A 109 11.91 -0.36 8.43
C VAL A 109 12.79 0.64 7.67
N GLU A 110 13.67 1.36 8.37
CA GLU A 110 14.51 2.39 7.76
C GLU A 110 15.57 1.83 6.79
N PRO A 111 16.29 0.73 7.12
CA PRO A 111 17.20 0.08 6.17
C PRO A 111 16.48 -0.38 4.90
N ILE A 112 15.31 -1.01 5.02
CA ILE A 112 14.56 -1.51 3.85
C ILE A 112 13.98 -0.34 3.04
N CYS A 113 13.48 0.71 3.68
CA CYS A 113 13.05 1.93 2.99
C CYS A 113 14.18 2.56 2.18
N SER A 114 15.39 2.62 2.76
CA SER A 114 16.57 3.20 2.11
C SER A 114 16.99 2.40 0.88
N LEU A 115 17.00 1.07 0.99
CA LEU A 115 17.29 0.17 -0.12
C LEU A 115 16.26 0.29 -1.24
N SER A 116 14.98 0.27 -0.90
CA SER A 116 13.88 0.40 -1.88
C SER A 116 13.96 1.73 -2.64
N LYS A 117 14.23 2.85 -1.95
CA LYS A 117 14.46 4.15 -2.61
C LYS A 117 15.62 4.13 -3.60
N MET A 118 16.70 3.39 -3.32
CA MET A 118 17.83 3.27 -4.25
C MET A 118 17.46 2.53 -5.54
N VAL A 119 16.50 1.60 -5.50
CA VAL A 119 16.02 0.88 -6.68
C VAL A 119 15.19 1.79 -7.59
N ILE A 120 14.44 2.75 -7.00
CA ILE A 120 13.57 3.67 -7.74
C ILE A 120 14.32 4.85 -8.37
N ILE A 121 15.38 5.34 -7.72
CA ILE A 121 16.07 6.60 -8.09
C ILE A 121 17.15 6.40 -9.17
N LYS A 122 17.52 5.16 -9.51
CA LYS A 122 18.72 4.87 -10.30
C LYS A 122 18.48 4.77 -11.81
#